data_AF-A0A919FY38-F1
#
_entry.id   AF-A0A919FY38-F1
#
_cell.length_a   1.000
_cell.length_b   1.000
_cell.length_c   1.000
_cell.angle_alpha   90.00
_cell.angle_beta   90.00
_cell.angle_gamma   90.00
#
_symmetry.space_group_name_H-M   'P 1'
#
loop_
_entity.id
_entity.type
_entity.pdbx_description
1 polymer ?
#
loop_
_entity_poly.entity_id
_entity_poly.type
_entity_poly.pdbx_seq_one_letter_code
_entity_poly.pdbx_strand_id
1 'polypeptide(L)' 'MSAAAVGQPFEPPTLLEAADLISDQLVGYRVEIIGSQIAVTPPANAPHSRSLTDIMVPSTRCTTPGRASNCRPPSARR' A
#
# COMPACT_ATOMS: atom_id res chain seq x y z
N MET A 1 41.74 7.98 36.08
CA MET A 1 40.92 6.81 35.72
C MET A 1 40.00 7.22 34.58
N SER A 2 40.14 6.65 33.39
CA SER A 2 39.32 6.99 32.21
C SER A 2 38.38 5.83 31.91
N ALA A 3 37.07 6.07 31.96
CA ALA A 3 36.04 5.12 31.57
C ALA A 3 35.90 5.13 30.03
N ALA A 4 36.34 4.06 29.37
CA ALA A 4 36.06 3.84 27.96
C ALA A 4 34.61 3.36 27.81
N ALA A 5 33.78 4.15 27.13
CA ALA A 5 32.44 3.72 26.73
C ALA A 5 32.61 2.59 25.70
N VAL A 6 32.38 1.35 26.15
CA VAL A 6 32.27 0.19 25.28
C VAL A 6 30.97 0.36 24.51
N GLY A 7 31.05 0.95 23.31
CA GLY A 7 29.96 0.88 22.36
C GLY A 7 29.71 -0.59 22.07
N GLN A 8 28.65 -1.14 22.64
CA GLN A 8 28.13 -2.42 22.19
C GLN A 8 27.94 -2.30 20.67
N PRO A 9 28.29 -3.34 19.87
CA PRO A 9 27.92 -3.35 18.46
C PRO A 9 26.39 -3.33 18.41
N PHE A 10 25.83 -2.14 18.23
CA PHE A 10 24.43 -1.95 17.87
C PHE A 10 24.36 -2.37 16.41
N GLU A 11 24.13 -3.65 16.18
CA GLU A 11 23.71 -4.11 14.87
C GLU A 11 22.33 -3.47 14.62
N PRO A 12 22.22 -2.56 13.65
CA PRO A 12 20.92 -2.01 13.31
C PRO A 12 20.02 -3.18 12.90
N PRO A 13 18.76 -3.24 13.40
CA PRO A 13 17.86 -4.31 13.02
C PRO A 13 17.76 -4.37 11.51
N THR A 14 17.73 -5.59 10.97
CA THR A 14 17.55 -5.77 9.54
C THR A 14 16.23 -5.14 9.11
N LEU A 15 16.11 -4.73 7.84
CA LEU A 15 14.85 -4.16 7.33
C LEU A 15 13.65 -5.08 7.56
N LEU A 16 13.89 -6.40 7.58
CA LEU A 16 12.89 -7.40 7.87
C LEU A 16 12.45 -7.37 9.34
N GLU A 17 13.39 -7.38 10.29
CA GLU A 17 13.08 -7.29 11.73
C GLU A 17 12.38 -5.98 12.06
N ALA A 18 12.83 -4.87 11.47
CA ALA A 18 12.18 -3.57 11.64
C ALA A 18 10.75 -3.58 11.07
N ALA A 19 10.52 -4.22 9.93
CA ALA A 19 9.18 -4.36 9.36
C ALA A 19 8.27 -5.23 10.22
N ASP A 20 8.79 -6.31 10.80
CA ASP A 20 8.05 -7.20 11.72
C ASP A 20 7.63 -6.43 12.98
N LEU A 21 8.56 -5.72 13.62
CA LEU A 21 8.28 -4.90 14.81
C LEU A 21 7.22 -3.82 14.55
N ILE A 22 7.23 -3.20 13.37
CA ILE A 22 6.24 -2.20 12.98
C ILE A 22 4.88 -2.87 12.71
N SER A 23 4.87 -4.06 12.11
CA SER A 23 3.65 -4.82 11.83
C SER A 23 2.94 -5.24 13.12
N ASP A 24 3.71 -5.65 14.13
CA ASP A 24 3.18 -5.98 15.45
C ASP A 24 2.60 -4.77 16.19
N GLN A 25 3.21 -3.59 16.01
CA GLN A 25 2.75 -2.36 16.66
C GLN A 25 1.54 -1.72 15.96
N LEU A 26 1.47 -1.81 14.63
CA LEU A 26 0.45 -1.12 13.82
C LEU A 26 -0.54 -2.10 13.22
N VAL A 27 -1.36 -2.70 14.09
CA VAL A 27 -2.42 -3.62 13.68
C VAL A 27 -3.40 -2.93 12.72
N GLY A 28 -3.59 -3.52 11.53
CA GLY A 28 -4.46 -3.00 10.49
C GLY A 28 -3.78 -2.07 9.48
N TYR A 29 -2.51 -1.73 9.69
CA TYR A 29 -1.67 -1.10 8.68
C TYR A 29 -0.95 -2.19 7.88
N ARG A 30 -0.73 -1.94 6.59
CA ARG A 30 0.05 -2.84 5.74
C ARG A 30 1.48 -2.31 5.66
N VAL A 31 2.43 -3.08 6.18
CA VAL A 31 3.85 -2.76 6.11
C VAL A 31 4.47 -3.45 4.91
N GLU A 32 5.23 -2.71 4.10
CA GLU A 32 5.84 -3.18 2.86
C GLU A 32 7.30 -2.75 2.79
N ILE A 33 8.18 -3.66 2.40
CA ILE A 33 9.58 -3.34 2.14
C ILE A 33 9.71 -3.02 0.65
N ILE A 34 10.01 -1.77 0.32
CA ILE A 34 10.18 -1.30 -1.06
C ILE A 34 11.65 -0.90 -1.23
N GLY A 35 12.43 -1.81 -1.81
CA GLY A 35 13.88 -1.62 -1.96
C GLY A 35 14.57 -1.54 -0.60
N SER A 36 15.10 -0.36 -0.26
CA SER A 36 15.79 -0.07 1.01
C SER A 36 14.95 0.73 2.02
N GLN A 37 13.65 0.90 1.75
CA GLN A 37 12.75 1.69 2.60
C GLN A 37 11.55 0.86 3.07
N ILE A 38 11.07 1.16 4.27
CA ILE A 38 9.84 0.59 4.82
C ILE A 38 8.71 1.58 4.54
N ALA A 39 7.72 1.14 3.77
CA ALA A 39 6.49 1.87 3.52
C ALA A 39 5.37 1.31 4.38
N VAL A 40 4.61 2.19 5.04
CA VAL A 40 3.47 1.81 5.87
C VAL A 40 2.21 2.38 5.24
N THR A 41 1.39 1.50 4.68
CA THR A 41 0.11 1.85 4.05
C THR A 41 -0.99 1.84 5.11
N PRO A 42 -1.75 2.95 5.27
CA PRO A 42 -2.85 3.01 6.21
C PRO A 42 -4.00 2.05 5.84
N PRO A 43 -4.84 1.67 6.82
CA PRO A 43 -6.02 0.86 6.55
C PRO A 43 -6.92 1.49 5.48
N ALA A 44 -7.59 0.64 4.70
CA ALA A 44 -8.43 1.08 3.60
C ALA A 44 -9.53 2.03 4.09
N ASN A 45 -9.51 3.26 3.58
CA ASN A 45 -10.54 4.25 3.86
C ASN A 45 -11.68 4.13 2.85
N ALA A 46 -12.92 4.02 3.37
CA ALA A 46 -14.11 3.82 2.56
C ALA A 46 -14.28 4.82 1.38
N PRO A 47 -13.98 6.13 1.53
CA PRO A 47 -14.06 7.06 0.41
C PRO A 47 -13.08 6.72 -0.72
N HIS A 48 -11.83 6.39 -0.40
CA HIS A 48 -10.83 6.03 -1.41
C HIS A 48 -11.18 4.70 -2.08
N SER A 49 -11.63 3.70 -1.32
CA SER A 49 -12.09 2.43 -1.86
C SER A 49 -13.26 2.59 -2.83
N ARG A 50 -14.19 3.53 -2.55
CA ARG A 50 -15.28 3.90 -3.47
C ARG A 50 -14.74 4.54 -4.73
N SER A 51 -13.82 5.50 -4.63
CA SER A 51 -13.20 6.13 -5.80
C SER A 51 -12.45 5.13 -6.69
N LEU A 52 -11.71 4.18 -6.09
CA LEU A 52 -11.06 3.11 -6.85
C LEU A 52 -12.10 2.22 -7.55
N THR A 53 -13.23 1.93 -6.90
CA THR A 53 -14.33 1.18 -7.50
C THR A 53 -14.94 1.93 -8.68
N ASP A 54 -15.19 3.23 -8.55
CA ASP A 54 -15.72 4.07 -9.64
C ASP A 54 -14.77 4.12 -10.85
N ILE A 55 -13.45 4.05 -10.62
CA ILE A 55 -12.44 3.93 -11.68
C ILE A 55 -12.43 2.52 -12.30
N MET A 56 -12.60 1.47 -11.49
CA MET A 56 -12.57 0.07 -11.95
C MET A 56 -13.85 -0.39 -12.67
N VAL A 57 -15.02 0.14 -12.32
CA VAL A 57 -16.30 -0.25 -12.95
C VAL A 57 -16.33 -0.03 -14.47
N PRO A 58 -15.88 1.11 -15.04
CA PRO A 58 -15.85 1.28 -16.48
C PRO A 58 -14.83 0.36 -17.18
N SER A 59 -13.68 0.06 -16.56
CA SER A 59 -12.67 -0.83 -17.14
C SER A 59 -13.11 -2.30 -17.13
N THR A 60 -13.81 -2.73 -16.07
CA THR A 60 -14.35 -4.10 -15.94
C THR A 60 -15.62 -4.33 -16.79
N ARG A 61 -16.45 -3.31 -17.02
CA ARG A 61 -17.65 -3.44 -17.86
C ARG A 61 -17.36 -3.64 -19.35
N CYS A 62 -16.23 -3.15 -19.86
CA CYS A 62 -15.89 -3.31 -21.27
C CYS A 62 -15.07 -4.56 -21.59
N THR A 63 -14.74 -5.40 -20.60
CA THR A 63 -13.89 -6.59 -20.79
C THR A 63 -14.64 -7.89 -21.10
N THR A 64 -15.95 -7.85 -21.40
CA THR A 64 -16.63 -9.01 -21.99
C THR A 64 -16.32 -9.14 -23.49
N PRO A 65 -15.63 -10.20 -23.95
CA PRO A 65 -15.52 -10.48 -25.36
C PRO A 65 -16.89 -10.98 -25.84
N GLY A 66 -17.60 -10.20 -26.66
CA GLY A 66 -18.82 -10.68 -27.33
C GLY A 66 -20.00 -9.73 -27.51
N ARG A 67 -19.94 -8.45 -27.11
CA ARG A 67 -20.99 -7.48 -27.51
C ARG A 67 -20.54 -6.03 -27.41
N ALA A 68 -19.83 -5.56 -28.45
CA ALA A 68 -19.26 -4.22 -28.55
C ALA A 68 -20.27 -3.10 -28.90
N SER A 69 -21.50 -3.10 -28.37
CA SER A 69 -22.51 -2.12 -28.78
C SER A 69 -22.91 -1.07 -27.75
N ASN A 70 -22.43 -1.10 -26.49
CA ASN A 70 -22.90 -0.15 -25.47
C ASN A 70 -21.86 0.39 -24.47
N CYS A 71 -20.56 0.34 -24.77
CA CYS A 71 -19.56 1.10 -24.00
C CYS A 71 -19.58 2.58 -24.41
N ARG A 72 -20.65 3.32 -24.05
CA ARG A 72 -20.70 4.80 -24.22
C ARG A 72 -20.24 5.45 -22.91
N PRO A 73 -19.14 6.24 -22.89
CA PRO A 73 -18.71 6.94 -21.69
C PRO A 73 -19.77 7.97 -21.26
N PRO A 74 -19.91 8.23 -19.95
CA PRO A 74 -20.91 9.17 -19.43
C PRO A 74 -20.65 10.63 -19.83
N SER A 75 -19.49 10.96 -20.40
CA SER A 75 -19.16 12.29 -20.93
C SER A 75 -19.87 12.65 -22.25
N ALA A 76 -20.59 11.71 -22.88
CA ALA A 76 -21.26 11.94 -24.17
C ALA A 76 -22.74 12.36 -24.05
N ARG A 77 -23.16 12.92 -22.90
CA ARG A 77 -24.44 13.63 -22.73
C ARG A 77 -24.17 15.08 -22.33
N ARG A 78 -23.85 15.91 -23.32
CA ARG A 78 -24.09 17.35 -23.24
C ARG A 78 -24.60 17.83 -24.59
#